data_AF-A0A356R7M5-F1
#
_entry.id   AF-A0A356R7M5-F1
#
_cell.length_a   1.000
_cell.length_b   1.000
_cell.length_c   1.000
_cell.angle_alpha   90.00
_cell.angle_beta   90.00
_cell.angle_gamma   90.00
#
_symmetry.space_group_name_H-M   'P 1'
#
loop_
_entity.id
_entity.type
_entity.pdbx_description
1 polymer ?
#
loop_
_entity_poly.entity_id
_entity_poly.type
_entity_poly.pdbx_seq_one_letter_code
_entity_poly.pdbx_strand_id
1 'polypeptide(L)'
;MPHPLDGCRAKFQRAEETLDHLSREIAAFLNQEPPLYTITKEHQGNGFEYAFIAHGDQEPPLRFAVLAGKIIHHMRSSLDHLIHALVVQAGQTPTKQHQFPICTTPEAFKDACKRGWIEGVGKTAKELIKSVQPFTTPTPDDTVLSVVKYDNVDKHRLLVVVTTVVQLGNTNIGVNHEIAA
;
A
#
# COMPACT_ATOMS: atom_id res chain seq x y z
N MET A 1 -17.70 -25.02 -7.65
CA MET A 1 -16.96 -24.64 -6.43
C MET A 1 -16.29 -23.31 -6.68
N PRO A 2 -16.24 -22.39 -5.70
CA PRO A 2 -15.51 -21.12 -5.84
C PRO A 2 -14.03 -21.38 -6.10
N HIS A 3 -13.41 -20.53 -6.92
CA HIS A 3 -11.99 -20.63 -7.27
C HIS A 3 -11.13 -20.21 -6.06
N PRO A 4 -9.96 -20.85 -5.80
CA PRO A 4 -9.13 -20.53 -4.63
C PRO A 4 -8.73 -19.05 -4.48
N LEU A 5 -8.66 -18.32 -5.60
CA LEU A 5 -8.33 -16.89 -5.63
C LEU A 5 -9.52 -15.95 -5.45
N ASP A 6 -10.77 -16.43 -5.41
CA ASP A 6 -11.95 -15.56 -5.32
C ASP A 6 -11.92 -14.69 -4.06
N GLY A 7 -11.49 -15.25 -2.93
CA GLY A 7 -11.35 -14.51 -1.67
C GLY A 7 -10.28 -13.41 -1.72
N CYS A 8 -9.20 -13.62 -2.48
CA CYS A 8 -8.15 -12.63 -2.73
C CYS A 8 -8.69 -11.51 -3.63
N ARG A 9 -9.29 -11.88 -4.77
CA ARG A 9 -9.85 -10.94 -5.76
C ARG A 9 -10.92 -10.05 -5.15
N ALA A 10 -11.87 -10.61 -4.41
CA ALA A 10 -12.94 -9.85 -3.78
C ALA A 10 -12.43 -8.82 -2.76
N LYS A 11 -11.33 -9.13 -2.04
CA LYS A 11 -10.72 -8.19 -1.09
C LYS A 11 -9.94 -7.10 -1.80
N PHE A 12 -9.21 -7.45 -2.85
CA PHE A 12 -8.53 -6.47 -3.68
C PHE A 12 -9.52 -5.49 -4.31
N GLN A 13 -10.60 -6.00 -4.91
CA GLN A 13 -11.68 -5.16 -5.45
C GLN A 13 -12.28 -4.22 -4.39
N ARG A 14 -12.52 -4.71 -3.16
CA ARG A 14 -12.99 -3.84 -2.07
C ARG A 14 -11.98 -2.76 -1.67
N ALA A 15 -10.69 -3.03 -1.77
CA ALA A 15 -9.65 -2.02 -1.55
C ALA A 15 -9.72 -0.93 -2.63
N GLU A 16 -9.87 -1.32 -3.91
CA GLU A 16 -10.05 -0.40 -5.04
C GLU A 16 -11.31 0.45 -4.89
N GLU A 17 -12.47 -0.16 -4.62
CA GLU A 17 -13.73 0.56 -4.40
C GLU A 17 -13.63 1.58 -3.25
N THR A 18 -12.93 1.20 -2.17
CA THR A 18 -12.73 2.09 -1.01
C THR A 18 -11.74 3.21 -1.34
N LEU A 19 -10.72 2.93 -2.15
CA LEU A 19 -9.76 3.92 -2.64
C LEU A 19 -10.45 4.95 -3.53
N ASP A 20 -11.26 4.52 -4.49
CA ASP A 20 -12.03 5.42 -5.36
C ASP A 20 -13.01 6.29 -4.57
N HIS A 21 -13.59 5.74 -3.51
CA HIS A 21 -14.45 6.50 -2.61
C HIS A 21 -13.66 7.56 -1.84
N LEU A 22 -12.55 7.18 -1.22
CA LEU A 22 -11.68 8.10 -0.49
C LEU A 22 -11.14 9.22 -1.39
N SER A 23 -10.65 8.88 -2.58
CA SER A 23 -10.15 9.85 -3.57
C SER A 23 -11.20 10.88 -3.95
N ARG A 24 -12.46 10.46 -4.15
CA ARG A 24 -13.58 11.37 -4.42
C ARG A 24 -13.91 12.26 -3.23
N GLU A 25 -13.92 11.72 -2.01
CA GLU A 25 -14.17 12.52 -0.80
C GLU A 25 -13.07 13.56 -0.56
N ILE A 26 -11.80 13.21 -0.77
CA ILE A 26 -10.67 14.15 -0.66
C ILE A 26 -10.77 15.23 -1.74
N ALA A 27 -11.04 14.85 -2.99
CA ALA A 27 -11.19 15.82 -4.07
C ALA A 27 -12.33 16.80 -3.79
N ALA A 28 -13.48 16.32 -3.33
CA ALA A 28 -14.61 17.17 -2.94
C ALA A 28 -14.25 18.09 -1.75
N PHE A 29 -13.47 17.58 -0.80
CA PHE A 29 -13.03 18.34 0.37
C PHE A 29 -12.04 19.46 0.01
N LEU A 30 -11.10 19.20 -0.90
CA LEU A 30 -10.09 20.17 -1.35
C LEU A 30 -10.66 21.22 -2.31
N ASN A 31 -11.64 20.87 -3.15
CA ASN A 31 -12.22 21.75 -4.17
C ASN A 31 -13.43 22.58 -3.67
N GLN A 32 -13.53 22.82 -2.36
CA GLN A 32 -14.59 23.68 -1.81
C GLN A 32 -14.37 25.15 -2.18
N GLU A 33 -15.46 25.91 -2.29
CA GLU A 33 -15.40 27.36 -2.46
C GLU A 33 -16.05 28.07 -1.25
N PRO A 34 -15.30 28.89 -0.49
CA PRO A 34 -13.88 29.20 -0.65
C PRO A 34 -12.95 28.01 -0.31
N PRO A 35 -11.73 27.96 -0.87
CA PRO A 35 -10.80 26.84 -0.67
C PRO A 35 -10.36 26.72 0.78
N LEU A 36 -10.46 25.51 1.34
CA LEU A 36 -10.08 25.22 2.74
C LEU A 36 -8.56 25.15 2.96
N TYR A 37 -7.78 24.89 1.91
CA TYR A 37 -6.34 24.78 1.98
C TYR A 37 -5.68 25.53 0.82
N THR A 38 -4.54 26.14 1.11
CA THR A 38 -3.58 26.61 0.12
C THR A 38 -2.43 25.61 0.04
N ILE A 39 -2.17 25.06 -1.15
CA ILE A 39 -1.06 24.14 -1.36
C ILE A 39 0.16 24.95 -1.81
N THR A 40 1.21 24.96 -1.00
CA THR A 40 2.51 25.55 -1.34
C THR A 40 3.47 24.43 -1.76
N LYS A 41 4.34 24.75 -2.73
CA LYS A 41 5.41 23.86 -3.17
C LYS A 41 6.71 24.41 -2.62
N GLU A 42 7.30 23.70 -1.66
CA GLU A 42 8.59 24.05 -1.08
C GLU A 42 9.68 23.15 -1.63
N HIS A 43 10.79 23.74 -2.03
CA HIS A 43 11.98 23.02 -2.46
C HIS A 43 12.78 22.63 -1.21
N GLN A 44 12.95 21.33 -0.97
CA GLN A 44 13.80 20.87 0.13
C GLN A 44 15.18 20.43 -0.40
N GLY A 45 16.22 21.10 0.07
CA GLY A 45 17.61 20.70 -0.19
C GLY A 45 18.18 21.14 -1.56
N ASN A 46 19.27 20.51 -1.96
CA ASN A 46 20.03 20.80 -3.20
C ASN A 46 19.69 19.83 -4.36
N GLY A 47 18.55 19.13 -4.30
CA GLY A 47 18.11 18.13 -5.29
C GLY A 47 16.70 18.42 -5.84
N PHE A 48 16.13 17.49 -6.62
CA PHE A 48 14.78 17.62 -7.21
C PHE A 48 13.63 17.22 -6.25
N GLU A 49 13.83 17.39 -4.95
CA GLU A 49 12.83 17.03 -3.93
C GLU A 49 11.90 18.21 -3.67
N TYR A 50 10.61 18.01 -3.97
CA TYR A 50 9.56 18.97 -3.72
C TYR A 50 8.64 18.48 -2.62
N ALA A 51 8.55 19.25 -1.53
CA ALA A 51 7.53 19.07 -0.52
C ALA A 51 6.29 19.88 -0.92
N PHE A 52 5.12 19.27 -0.82
CA PHE A 52 3.84 19.97 -0.97
C PHE A 52 3.22 20.12 0.40
N ILE A 53 3.03 21.36 0.84
CA ILE A 53 2.49 21.68 2.16
C ILE A 53 1.10 22.26 1.97
N ALA A 54 0.10 21.63 2.58
CA ALA A 54 -1.26 22.17 2.61
C ALA A 54 -1.42 23.03 3.87
N HIS A 55 -1.63 24.33 3.68
CA HIS A 55 -1.93 25.27 4.75
C HIS A 55 -3.44 25.49 4.81
N GLY A 56 -4.09 25.11 5.91
CA GLY A 56 -5.52 25.35 6.12
C GLY A 56 -5.87 25.27 7.59
N ASP A 57 -6.94 25.97 7.99
CA ASP A 57 -7.38 26.07 9.38
C ASP A 57 -8.31 24.92 9.81
N GLN A 58 -8.70 24.07 8.86
CA GLN A 58 -9.54 22.91 9.14
C GLN A 58 -8.70 21.64 9.21
N GLU A 59 -9.06 20.75 10.13
CA GLU A 59 -8.49 19.40 10.13
C GLU A 59 -9.19 18.54 9.05
N PRO A 60 -8.46 17.67 8.34
CA PRO A 60 -9.08 16.71 7.45
C PRO A 60 -10.11 15.85 8.21
N PRO A 61 -11.25 15.48 7.59
CA PRO A 61 -12.24 14.65 8.22
C PRO A 61 -11.63 13.34 8.74
N LEU A 62 -11.88 12.99 10.01
CA LEU A 62 -11.45 11.71 10.61
C LEU A 62 -11.83 10.49 9.76
N ARG A 63 -12.92 10.61 9.00
CA ARG A 63 -13.39 9.62 8.04
C ARG A 63 -12.32 9.22 7.01
N PHE A 64 -11.43 10.12 6.60
CA PHE A 64 -10.36 9.81 5.66
C PHE A 64 -9.40 8.77 6.25
N ALA A 65 -9.00 8.94 7.51
CA ALA A 65 -8.17 7.96 8.22
C ALA A 65 -8.88 6.60 8.36
N VAL A 66 -10.20 6.60 8.58
CA VAL A 66 -11.01 5.37 8.66
C VAL A 66 -11.03 4.63 7.32
N LEU A 67 -11.30 5.33 6.22
CA LEU A 67 -11.33 4.75 4.88
C LEU A 67 -9.94 4.24 4.48
N ALA A 68 -8.90 5.01 4.75
CA ALA A 68 -7.54 4.63 4.41
C ALA A 68 -7.08 3.39 5.21
N GLY A 69 -7.43 3.30 6.50
CA GLY A 69 -7.22 2.09 7.29
C GLY A 69 -7.97 0.87 6.72
N LYS A 70 -9.18 1.06 6.18
CA LYS A 70 -9.94 -0.01 5.54
C LYS A 70 -9.31 -0.50 4.24
N ILE A 71 -8.71 0.40 3.44
CA ILE A 71 -7.96 0.04 2.23
C ILE A 71 -6.78 -0.87 2.60
N ILE A 72 -5.96 -0.44 3.56
CA ILE A 72 -4.81 -1.22 4.06
C ILE A 72 -5.26 -2.59 4.56
N HIS A 73 -6.34 -2.63 5.34
CA HIS A 73 -6.87 -3.88 5.86
C HIS A 73 -7.28 -4.85 4.73
N HIS A 74 -7.98 -4.35 3.72
CA HIS A 74 -8.37 -5.16 2.57
C HIS A 74 -7.17 -5.65 1.75
N MET A 75 -6.14 -4.82 1.56
CA MET A 75 -4.88 -5.23 0.91
C MET A 75 -4.12 -6.27 1.73
N ARG A 76 -3.96 -6.06 3.05
CA ARG A 76 -3.27 -7.01 3.93
C ARG A 76 -3.97 -8.37 3.90
N SER A 77 -5.29 -8.35 4.01
CA SER A 77 -6.12 -9.55 4.03
C SER A 77 -6.16 -10.24 2.66
N SER A 78 -6.11 -9.52 1.53
CA SER A 78 -6.03 -10.15 0.20
C SER A 78 -4.72 -10.93 0.03
N LEU A 79 -3.60 -10.39 0.51
CA LEU A 79 -2.30 -11.05 0.50
C LEU A 79 -2.28 -12.33 1.37
N ASP A 80 -2.91 -12.31 2.54
CA ASP A 80 -3.02 -13.53 3.37
C ASP A 80 -3.87 -14.61 2.70
N HIS A 81 -4.97 -14.19 2.05
CA HIS A 81 -5.79 -15.10 1.25
C HIS A 81 -5.01 -15.70 0.07
N LEU A 82 -4.10 -14.94 -0.55
CA LEU A 82 -3.20 -15.46 -1.58
C LEU A 82 -2.31 -16.57 -1.03
N ILE A 83 -1.71 -16.40 0.16
CA ILE A 83 -0.91 -17.47 0.79
C ILE A 83 -1.75 -18.72 1.02
N HIS A 84 -2.96 -18.58 1.56
CA HIS A 84 -3.86 -19.73 1.75
C HIS A 84 -4.14 -20.46 0.43
N ALA A 85 -4.40 -19.72 -0.65
CA ALA A 85 -4.64 -20.31 -1.97
C ALA A 85 -3.39 -21.05 -2.51
N LEU A 86 -2.19 -20.49 -2.32
CA LEU A 86 -0.93 -21.12 -2.74
C LEU A 86 -0.62 -22.40 -1.96
N VAL A 87 -0.97 -22.46 -0.67
CA VAL A 87 -0.82 -23.66 0.16
C VAL A 87 -1.75 -24.76 -0.33
N VAL A 88 -3.02 -24.43 -0.60
CA VAL A 88 -4.00 -25.37 -1.17
C VAL A 88 -3.55 -25.86 -2.55
N GLN A 89 -3.04 -24.97 -3.40
CA GLN A 89 -2.51 -25.33 -4.71
C GLN A 89 -1.34 -26.32 -4.62
N ALA A 90 -0.52 -26.23 -3.57
CA ALA A 90 0.57 -27.16 -3.29
C ALA A 90 0.11 -28.49 -2.66
N GLY A 91 -1.20 -28.72 -2.53
CA GLY A 91 -1.77 -29.93 -1.91
C GLY A 91 -1.62 -29.96 -0.39
N GLN A 92 -1.39 -28.82 0.25
CA GLN A 92 -1.22 -28.68 1.70
C GLN A 92 -2.46 -28.02 2.33
N THR A 93 -2.58 -28.12 3.65
CA THR A 93 -3.71 -27.52 4.40
C THR A 93 -3.28 -26.18 5.01
N PRO A 94 -3.93 -25.05 4.67
CA PRO A 94 -3.61 -23.77 5.28
C PRO A 94 -4.03 -23.74 6.76
N THR A 95 -3.23 -23.03 7.55
CA THR A 95 -3.39 -22.87 9.00
C THR A 95 -3.42 -21.40 9.36
N LYS A 96 -3.82 -21.06 10.60
CA LYS A 96 -3.83 -19.67 11.11
C LYS A 96 -2.44 -19.00 11.14
N GLN A 97 -1.38 -19.77 11.00
CA GLN A 97 0.00 -19.28 10.99
C GLN A 97 0.42 -18.73 9.62
N HIS A 98 -0.32 -19.09 8.56
CA HIS A 98 -0.03 -18.66 7.21
C HIS A 98 -0.38 -17.19 7.03
N GLN A 99 0.59 -16.42 6.53
CA GLN A 99 0.41 -15.01 6.25
C GLN A 99 1.46 -14.53 5.26
N PHE A 100 1.12 -13.51 4.48
CA PHE A 100 2.05 -12.91 3.54
C PHE A 100 3.14 -12.11 4.30
N PRO A 101 4.43 -12.45 4.15
CA PRO A 101 5.50 -11.71 4.79
C PRO A 101 5.65 -10.33 4.13
N ILE A 102 5.82 -9.30 4.95
CA ILE A 102 6.21 -7.97 4.51
C ILE A 102 7.46 -7.56 5.31
N CYS A 103 8.62 -7.76 4.69
CA CYS A 103 9.92 -7.66 5.35
C CYS A 103 10.78 -6.54 4.73
N THR A 104 11.29 -5.65 5.58
CA THR A 104 12.23 -4.58 5.17
C THR A 104 13.69 -5.02 5.26
N THR A 105 13.97 -6.24 5.75
CA THR A 105 15.31 -6.87 5.73
C THR A 105 15.26 -8.34 5.31
N PRO A 106 16.36 -8.88 4.73
CA PRO A 106 16.47 -10.30 4.43
C PRO A 106 16.35 -11.20 5.67
N GLU A 107 16.85 -10.75 6.82
CA GLU A 107 16.80 -11.45 8.11
C GLU A 107 15.36 -11.61 8.58
N ALA A 108 14.55 -10.55 8.50
CA ALA A 108 13.13 -10.60 8.84
C ALA A 108 12.38 -11.60 7.95
N PHE A 109 12.76 -11.72 6.67
CA PHE A 109 12.17 -12.70 5.77
C PHE A 109 12.57 -14.14 6.12
N LYS A 110 13.85 -14.37 6.48
CA LYS A 110 14.28 -15.68 6.99
C LYS A 110 13.49 -16.07 8.24
N ASP A 111 13.25 -15.13 9.14
CA ASP A 111 12.49 -15.38 10.37
C ASP A 111 11.01 -15.62 10.10
N ALA A 112 10.40 -14.92 9.13
CA ALA A 112 9.05 -15.22 8.67
C ALA A 112 8.92 -16.65 8.13
N CYS A 113 9.90 -17.11 7.35
CA CYS A 113 9.98 -18.49 6.87
C CYS A 113 10.08 -19.49 8.04
N LYS A 114 10.95 -19.23 9.03
CA LYS A 114 11.10 -20.09 10.22
C LYS A 114 9.83 -20.13 11.08
N ARG A 115 9.08 -19.02 11.13
CA ARG A 115 7.77 -18.92 11.79
C ARG A 115 6.65 -19.58 10.99
N GLY A 116 6.93 -20.27 9.89
CA GLY A 116 5.93 -21.02 9.13
C GLY A 116 4.91 -20.15 8.38
N TRP A 117 5.18 -18.86 8.17
CA TRP A 117 4.22 -17.95 7.51
C TRP A 117 3.90 -18.35 6.07
N ILE A 118 4.87 -18.96 5.39
CA ILE A 118 4.75 -19.47 4.03
C ILE A 118 5.13 -20.95 3.97
N GLU A 119 4.93 -21.68 5.07
CA GLU A 119 5.08 -23.14 5.08
C GLU A 119 4.12 -23.77 4.06
N GLY A 120 4.50 -24.91 3.47
CA GLY A 120 3.68 -25.55 2.44
C GLY A 120 3.57 -24.83 1.08
N VAL A 121 3.94 -23.54 0.97
CA VAL A 121 3.96 -22.82 -0.31
C VAL A 121 5.05 -23.40 -1.24
N GLY A 122 4.70 -23.62 -2.51
CA GLY A 122 5.62 -24.15 -3.52
C GLY A 122 6.83 -23.26 -3.78
N LYS A 123 7.94 -23.86 -4.24
CA LYS A 123 9.24 -23.19 -4.40
C LYS A 123 9.17 -21.94 -5.29
N THR A 124 8.58 -22.05 -6.47
CA THR A 124 8.43 -20.92 -7.42
C THR A 124 7.63 -19.76 -6.81
N ALA A 125 6.56 -20.07 -6.08
CA ALA A 125 5.77 -19.05 -5.41
C ALA A 125 6.54 -18.37 -4.26
N LYS A 126 7.35 -19.12 -3.49
CA LYS A 126 8.25 -18.54 -2.47
C LYS A 126 9.29 -17.60 -3.07
N GLU A 127 9.83 -17.94 -4.24
CA GLU A 127 10.79 -17.10 -4.97
C GLU A 127 10.13 -15.78 -5.42
N LEU A 128 8.91 -15.85 -5.96
CA LEU A 128 8.12 -14.66 -6.31
C LEU A 128 7.76 -13.80 -5.09
N ILE A 129 7.34 -14.43 -3.99
CA ILE A 129 7.06 -13.72 -2.73
C ILE A 129 8.32 -12.99 -2.25
N LYS A 130 9.49 -13.62 -2.36
CA LYS A 130 10.78 -13.02 -1.99
C LYS A 130 11.16 -11.85 -2.91
N SER A 131 10.92 -11.96 -4.22
CA SER A 131 11.32 -10.93 -5.19
C SER A 131 10.53 -9.63 -5.07
N VAL A 132 9.36 -9.66 -4.44
CA VAL A 132 8.53 -8.47 -4.22
C VAL A 132 8.69 -7.87 -2.82
N GLN A 133 9.53 -8.44 -1.95
CA GLN A 133 9.68 -7.95 -0.58
C GLN A 133 10.31 -6.55 -0.56
N PRO A 134 9.91 -5.66 0.37
CA PRO A 134 10.46 -4.32 0.44
C PRO A 134 12.01 -4.24 0.45
N PHE A 135 12.69 -5.18 1.11
CA PHE A 135 14.16 -5.22 1.15
C PHE A 135 14.85 -5.39 -0.21
N THR A 136 14.13 -5.73 -1.28
CA THR A 136 14.70 -5.83 -2.64
C THR A 136 14.79 -4.49 -3.34
N THR A 137 14.37 -3.40 -2.69
CA THR A 137 14.38 -2.04 -3.24
C THR A 137 15.39 -1.16 -2.49
N PRO A 138 15.91 -0.08 -3.12
CA PRO A 138 16.78 0.88 -2.44
C PRO A 138 16.12 1.62 -1.28
N THR A 139 14.78 1.71 -1.28
CA THR A 139 13.96 2.41 -0.28
C THR A 139 12.92 1.47 0.34
N PRO A 140 13.33 0.50 1.18
CA PRO A 140 12.43 -0.53 1.72
C PRO A 140 11.24 0.01 2.53
N ASP A 141 11.39 1.19 3.15
CA ASP A 141 10.35 1.80 3.96
C ASP A 141 9.32 2.59 3.13
N ASP A 142 9.62 2.87 1.85
CA ASP A 142 8.79 3.67 0.94
C ASP A 142 8.13 2.82 -0.16
N THR A 143 7.70 1.60 0.19
CA THR A 143 7.01 0.69 -0.74
C THR A 143 5.52 0.58 -0.38
N VAL A 144 4.69 0.23 -1.36
CA VAL A 144 3.25 -0.04 -1.07
C VAL A 144 3.12 -1.15 -0.02
N LEU A 145 3.99 -2.16 -0.06
CA LEU A 145 3.98 -3.22 0.93
C LEU A 145 4.36 -2.71 2.33
N SER A 146 5.37 -1.83 2.47
CA SER A 146 5.71 -1.27 3.78
C SER A 146 4.53 -0.48 4.38
N VAL A 147 3.72 0.20 3.57
CA VAL A 147 2.46 0.82 4.01
C VAL A 147 1.45 -0.24 4.48
N VAL A 148 1.25 -1.30 3.70
CA VAL A 148 0.30 -2.38 4.03
C VAL A 148 0.70 -3.15 5.30
N LYS A 149 1.98 -3.15 5.66
CA LYS A 149 2.48 -3.72 6.93
C LYS A 149 1.84 -3.07 8.16
N TYR A 150 1.40 -1.82 8.08
CA TYR A 150 0.89 -1.04 9.20
C TYR A 150 -0.60 -1.23 9.52
N ASP A 151 -1.24 -2.28 8.99
CA ASP A 151 -2.66 -2.63 9.27
C ASP A 151 -3.02 -2.59 10.78
N ASN A 152 -2.03 -2.85 11.65
CA ASN A 152 -2.24 -2.90 13.11
C ASN A 152 -1.74 -1.68 13.91
N VAL A 153 -0.95 -0.75 13.36
CA VAL A 153 -0.11 0.10 14.24
C VAL A 153 -0.36 1.60 14.17
N ASP A 154 -0.78 2.20 13.06
CA ASP A 154 -0.91 3.66 13.07
C ASP A 154 -1.86 4.25 12.04
N LYS A 155 -3.16 4.15 12.32
CA LYS A 155 -4.21 4.84 11.54
C LYS A 155 -4.04 6.37 11.57
N HIS A 156 -3.28 6.91 12.51
CA HIS A 156 -3.02 8.36 12.63
C HIS A 156 -1.88 8.82 11.71
N ARG A 157 -0.83 8.00 11.51
CA ARG A 157 0.20 8.24 10.49
C ARG A 157 -0.30 8.14 9.04
N LEU A 158 -1.43 7.47 8.82
CA LEU A 158 -2.01 7.33 7.47
C LEU A 158 -2.46 8.64 6.83
N LEU A 159 -2.69 9.69 7.62
CA LEU A 159 -2.98 11.03 7.09
C LEU A 159 -1.84 11.58 6.21
N VAL A 160 -0.60 11.12 6.44
CA VAL A 160 0.57 11.50 5.62
C VAL A 160 0.62 10.74 4.28
N VAL A 161 0.02 9.55 4.21
CA VAL A 161 -0.01 8.74 2.96
C VAL A 161 -1.13 9.20 2.03
N VAL A 162 -2.22 9.74 2.60
CA VAL A 162 -3.34 10.30 1.83
C VAL A 162 -2.88 11.42 0.89
N THR A 163 -1.87 12.20 1.27
CA THR A 163 -1.25 13.22 0.39
C THR A 163 -0.46 12.62 -0.78
N THR A 164 0.18 11.45 -0.61
CA THR A 164 0.97 10.80 -1.67
C THR A 164 0.07 10.12 -2.72
N VAL A 165 -1.07 9.56 -2.31
CA VAL A 165 -2.02 8.90 -3.22
C VAL A 165 -2.71 9.91 -4.15
N VAL A 166 -2.98 11.13 -3.66
CA VAL A 166 -3.54 12.22 -4.48
C VAL A 166 -2.54 12.68 -5.55
N GLN A 167 -1.22 12.55 -5.32
CA GLN A 167 -0.20 12.86 -6.31
C GLN A 167 -0.10 11.79 -7.41
N LEU A 168 -0.22 10.50 -7.07
CA LEU A 168 -0.18 9.42 -8.08
C LEU A 168 -1.37 9.46 -9.07
N GLY A 169 -2.51 10.00 -8.66
CA GLY A 169 -3.68 10.20 -9.54
C GLY A 169 -3.60 11.42 -10.47
N ASN A 170 -2.79 12.43 -10.12
CA ASN A 170 -2.68 13.70 -10.86
C ASN A 170 -1.34 13.89 -11.59
N THR A 171 -0.43 12.91 -11.52
CA THR A 171 0.84 12.99 -12.25
C THR A 171 0.63 12.45 -13.66
N ASN A 172 0.21 13.32 -14.58
CA ASN A 172 0.65 13.20 -15.96
C ASN A 172 2.18 13.19 -15.93
N ILE A 173 2.77 12.00 -16.07
CA ILE A 173 4.21 11.83 -16.23
C ILE A 173 4.55 12.39 -17.61
N GLY A 174 4.73 13.71 -17.67
CA GLY A 174 5.40 14.38 -18.78
C GLY A 174 6.86 13.98 -18.74
N VAL A 175 7.20 12.92 -19.47
CA VAL A 175 8.59 12.57 -19.75
C VAL A 175 9.12 13.61 -20.72
N ASN A 176 9.72 14.70 -20.21
CA ASN A 176 10.53 15.58 -21.04
C ASN A 176 11.82 14.84 -21.41
N HIS A 177 11.83 14.28 -22.62
CA HIS A 177 13.04 13.86 -23.31
C HIS A 177 13.65 15.12 -23.95
N GLU A 178 14.55 15.80 -23.23
CA GLU A 178 15.47 16.73 -23.89
C GLU A 178 16.59 15.89 -24.53
N ILE A 179 16.45 15.68 -25.84
CA ILE A 179 17.54 15.23 -26.69
C ILE A 179 18.44 16.45 -26.91
N ALA A 180 19.64 16.40 -26.32
CA ALA A 180 20.70 17.36 -26.57
C ALA A 180 21.08 17.37 -28.06
N ALA A 181 21.14 18.56 -28.64
CA ALA A 181 21.81 18.85 -29.90
C ALA A 181 23.27 19.25 -29.65
#